data_AF-A0A7W1SE15-F1
#
_entry.id   AF-A0A7W1SE15-F1
#
_cell.length_a   1.000
_cell.length_b   1.000
_cell.length_c   1.000
_cell.angle_alpha   90.00
_cell.angle_beta   90.00
_cell.angle_gamma   90.00
#
_symmetry.space_group_name_H-M   'P 1'
#
loop_
_entity.id
_entity.type
_entity.pdbx_description
1 polymer ?
#
loop_
_entity_poly.entity_id
_entity_poly.type
_entity_poly.pdbx_seq_one_letter_code
_entity_poly.pdbx_strand_id
1 'polypeptide(L)'
;MRPARRHRRRPVRSLCDPCASLLCYSHARLAKRPFGEEKTTCRDCPIHCYRPVERTAMKDVMRYAGPRMLWRHPLLAIRHLWIGTPGGAALAAPTQT
;
A
#
# COMPACT_ATOMS: atom_id res chain seq x y z
N MET A 1 -14.34 6.19 -22.14
CA MET A 1 -13.20 7.00 -21.65
C MET A 1 -13.47 7.39 -20.20
N ARG A 2 -12.75 6.86 -19.20
CA ARG A 2 -12.95 7.20 -17.77
C ARG A 2 -12.30 8.57 -17.48
N PRO A 3 -13.05 9.62 -17.11
CA PRO A 3 -12.44 10.89 -16.77
C PRO A 3 -11.59 10.71 -15.50
N ALA A 4 -10.32 11.11 -15.59
CA ALA A 4 -9.44 11.17 -14.43
C ALA A 4 -10.07 12.12 -13.40
N ARG A 5 -10.64 11.57 -12.32
CA ARG A 5 -11.24 12.34 -11.24
C ARG A 5 -10.14 13.19 -10.60
N ARG A 6 -10.01 14.44 -11.02
CA ARG A 6 -9.10 15.42 -10.41
C ARG A 6 -9.67 15.76 -9.04
N HIS A 7 -9.23 15.05 -8.00
CA HIS A 7 -9.51 15.43 -6.62
C HIS A 7 -8.96 16.84 -6.40
N ARG A 8 -9.84 17.82 -6.15
CA ARG A 8 -9.46 19.22 -5.85
C ARG A 8 -8.39 19.20 -4.76
N ARG A 9 -7.19 19.72 -5.06
CA ARG A 9 -6.09 19.83 -4.11
C ARG A 9 -6.48 20.90 -3.07
N ARG A 10 -6.84 20.47 -1.86
CA ARG A 10 -6.89 21.34 -0.68
C ARG A 10 -5.46 21.67 -0.22
N PRO A 11 -5.24 22.77 0.53
CA PRO A 11 -3.93 23.16 1.02
C PRO A 11 -3.24 22.02 1.78
N VAL A 12 -1.90 22.05 1.74
CA VAL A 12 -0.91 20.97 1.97
C VAL A 12 -1.03 20.19 3.29
N ARG A 13 -1.96 20.56 4.18
CA ARG A 13 -2.18 19.94 5.49
C ARG A 13 -3.36 18.97 5.56
N SER A 14 -4.26 18.92 4.57
CA SER A 14 -5.45 18.05 4.63
C SER A 14 -5.59 17.16 3.39
N LEU A 15 -5.77 15.85 3.63
CA LEU A 15 -6.17 14.87 2.62
C LEU A 15 -7.56 15.24 2.04
N CYS A 16 -7.80 14.82 0.79
CA CYS A 16 -9.13 14.91 0.20
C CYS A 16 -10.11 13.95 0.91
N ASP A 17 -11.42 14.22 0.95
CA ASP A 17 -12.41 13.36 1.63
C ASP A 17 -12.30 11.86 1.25
N PRO A 18 -12.22 11.48 -0.04
CA PRO A 18 -12.06 10.07 -0.39
C PRO A 18 -10.68 9.51 0.00
N CYS A 19 -9.64 10.35 -0.01
CA CYS A 19 -8.30 9.97 0.43
C CYS A 19 -8.27 9.70 1.94
N ALA A 20 -8.90 10.56 2.74
CA ALA A 20 -9.00 10.45 4.17
C ALA A 20 -9.83 9.22 4.58
N SER A 21 -10.96 8.98 3.90
CA SER A 21 -11.77 7.79 4.10
C SER A 21 -10.99 6.50 3.79
N LEU A 22 -10.22 6.47 2.70
CA LEU A 22 -9.41 5.32 2.33
C LEU A 22 -8.29 5.06 3.36
N LEU A 23 -7.67 6.13 3.87
CA LEU A 23 -6.63 6.05 4.91
C LEU A 23 -7.21 5.47 6.21
N CYS A 24 -8.32 6.04 6.68
CA CYS A 24 -9.00 5.56 7.89
C CYS A 24 -9.41 4.09 7.78
N TYR A 25 -9.98 3.70 6.63
CA TYR A 25 -10.33 2.30 6.34
C TYR A 25 -9.11 1.38 6.40
N SER A 26 -7.98 1.81 5.83
CA SER A 26 -6.74 1.04 5.83
C SER A 26 -6.20 0.83 7.24
N HIS A 27 -6.18 1.88 8.08
CA HIS A 27 -5.76 1.80 9.48
C HIS A 27 -6.67 0.86 10.28
N ALA A 28 -8.00 0.97 10.12
CA ALA A 28 -8.95 0.10 10.80
C ALA A 28 -8.76 -1.39 10.44
N ARG A 29 -8.34 -1.69 9.20
CA ARG A 29 -8.03 -3.07 8.78
C ARG A 29 -6.68 -3.54 9.31
N LEU A 30 -5.66 -2.69 9.34
CA LEU A 30 -4.35 -3.01 9.89
C LEU A 30 -4.41 -3.30 11.39
N ALA A 31 -5.22 -2.55 12.15
CA ALA A 31 -5.40 -2.77 13.58
C ALA A 31 -6.04 -4.14 13.92
N LYS A 32 -6.77 -4.73 12.97
CA LYS A 32 -7.47 -6.02 13.14
C LYS A 32 -6.71 -7.19 12.52
N ARG A 33 -5.48 -6.98 12.05
CA ARG A 33 -4.66 -8.03 11.42
C ARG A 33 -4.15 -9.00 12.50
N PRO A 34 -4.39 -10.32 12.35
CA PRO A 34 -3.90 -11.30 13.31
C PRO A 34 -2.38 -11.57 13.18
N PHE A 35 -1.75 -11.19 12.07
CA PHE A 35 -0.37 -11.55 11.72
C PHE A 35 0.74 -10.66 12.32
N GLY A 36 0.40 -9.65 13.14
CA GLY A 36 1.38 -8.85 13.88
C GLY A 36 2.59 -8.36 13.05
N GLU A 37 3.80 -8.61 13.58
CA GLU A 37 5.11 -8.22 13.04
C GLU A 37 5.56 -9.07 11.82
N GLU A 38 5.03 -10.29 11.64
CA GLU A 38 5.33 -11.19 10.52
C GLU A 38 4.53 -10.84 9.26
N LYS A 39 4.41 -9.54 8.98
CA LYS A 39 3.58 -9.03 7.91
C LYS A 39 4.30 -9.14 6.57
N THR A 40 3.85 -10.07 5.74
CA THR A 40 4.21 -10.08 4.31
C THR A 40 3.61 -8.89 3.56
N THR A 41 4.13 -8.62 2.36
CA THR A 41 3.62 -7.57 1.47
C THR A 41 2.12 -7.73 1.24
N CYS A 42 1.36 -6.63 1.13
CA CYS A 42 -0.10 -6.69 0.90
C CYS A 42 -0.49 -7.43 -0.41
N ARG A 43 0.46 -7.62 -1.33
CA ARG A 43 0.30 -8.39 -2.56
C ARG A 43 0.24 -9.90 -2.30
N ASP A 44 1.05 -10.38 -1.37
CA ASP A 44 1.31 -11.81 -1.10
C ASP A 44 0.64 -12.27 0.20
N CYS A 45 -0.27 -11.45 0.72
CA CYS A 45 -0.96 -11.79 1.94
C CYS A 45 -2.00 -12.89 1.68
N PRO A 46 -2.01 -13.99 2.48
CA PRO A 46 -2.95 -15.08 2.31
C PRO A 46 -4.40 -14.67 2.56
N ILE A 47 -4.62 -13.61 3.34
CA ILE A 47 -5.96 -13.12 3.67
C ILE A 47 -6.37 -11.91 2.83
N HIS A 48 -7.55 -12.00 2.21
CA HIS A 48 -8.17 -10.91 1.48
C HIS A 48 -8.74 -9.85 2.45
N CYS A 49 -7.87 -8.97 2.94
CA CYS A 49 -8.23 -7.94 3.90
C CYS A 49 -9.00 -6.76 3.30
N TYR A 50 -8.68 -6.39 2.06
CA TYR A 50 -9.35 -5.28 1.38
C TYR A 50 -10.51 -5.76 0.53
N ARG A 51 -11.63 -5.07 0.69
CA ARG A 51 -12.75 -5.10 -0.26
C ARG A 51 -12.24 -4.71 -1.66
N PRO A 52 -12.82 -5.27 -2.74
CA PRO A 52 -12.30 -5.14 -4.10
C PRO A 52 -12.24 -3.69 -4.61
N VAL A 53 -13.20 -2.86 -4.19
CA VAL A 53 -13.29 -1.44 -4.59
C VAL A 53 -12.13 -0.65 -3.99
N GLU A 54 -11.89 -0.80 -2.69
CA GLU A 54 -10.85 -0.12 -1.92
C GLU A 54 -9.45 -0.65 -2.29
N ARG A 55 -9.33 -1.93 -2.65
CA ARG A 55 -8.10 -2.51 -3.20
C ARG A 55 -7.70 -1.81 -4.51
N THR A 56 -8.67 -1.50 -5.35
CA THR A 56 -8.43 -0.80 -6.63
C THR A 56 -8.00 0.64 -6.38
N ALA A 57 -8.68 1.34 -5.46
CA ALA A 57 -8.29 2.69 -5.05
C ALA A 57 -6.87 2.72 -4.45
N MET A 58 -6.50 1.73 -3.64
CA MET A 58 -5.14 1.62 -3.09
C MET A 58 -4.08 1.41 -4.18
N LYS A 59 -4.37 0.58 -5.20
CA LYS A 59 -3.47 0.40 -6.35
C LYS A 59 -3.27 1.70 -7.12
N ASP A 60 -4.33 2.49 -7.31
CA ASP A 60 -4.24 3.80 -7.98
C ASP A 60 -3.36 4.77 -7.16
N VAL A 61 -3.51 4.78 -5.84
CA VAL A 61 -2.65 5.55 -4.94
C VAL A 61 -1.19 5.10 -5.02
N MET A 62 -0.92 3.79 -4.96
CA MET A 62 0.44 3.25 -5.10
C MET A 62 1.06 3.60 -6.47
N ARG A 63 0.29 3.52 -7.56
CA ARG A 63 0.73 3.91 -8.91
C ARG A 63 1.06 5.40 -9.00
N TYR A 64 0.32 6.24 -8.29
CA TYR A 64 0.56 7.69 -8.22
C TYR A 64 1.75 8.04 -7.31
N ALA A 65 1.91 7.35 -6.18
CA ALA A 65 2.94 7.62 -5.18
C ALA A 65 4.30 7.00 -5.52
N GLY A 66 4.33 5.83 -6.13
CA GLY A 66 5.55 5.07 -6.43
C GLY A 66 6.59 5.88 -7.21
N PRO A 67 6.27 6.44 -8.38
CA PRO A 67 7.20 7.26 -9.15
C PRO A 67 7.68 8.50 -8.39
N ARG A 68 6.86 9.05 -7.48
CA ARG A 68 7.23 10.24 -6.68
C ARG A 68 8.17 9.92 -5.52
N MET A 69 8.14 8.70 -5.00
CA MET A 69 9.07 8.25 -3.96
C MET A 69 10.51 8.32 -4.46
N LEU A 70 10.74 8.03 -5.75
CA LEU A 70 12.05 8.09 -6.40
C LEU A 70 12.69 9.48 -6.35
N TRP A 71 11.87 10.54 -6.47
CA TRP A 71 12.36 11.92 -6.47
C TRP A 71 12.76 12.42 -5.08
N ARG A 72 12.13 11.92 -4.01
CA ARG A 72 12.31 12.44 -2.65
C ARG A 72 13.23 11.56 -1.79
N HIS A 73 13.19 10.25 -2.02
CA HIS A 73 14.02 9.28 -1.32
C HIS A 73 14.54 8.23 -2.31
N PRO A 74 15.52 8.59 -3.15
CA PRO A 74 16.00 7.72 -4.23
C PRO A 74 16.51 6.37 -3.71
N LEU A 75 17.25 6.36 -2.60
CA LEU A 75 17.75 5.12 -1.97
C LEU A 75 16.61 4.19 -1.49
N LEU A 76 15.57 4.76 -0.85
CA LEU A 76 14.41 3.98 -0.39
C LEU A 76 13.58 3.48 -1.57
N ALA A 77 13.45 4.27 -2.63
CA ALA A 77 12.76 3.87 -3.85
C ALA A 77 13.50 2.74 -4.57
N ILE A 78 14.84 2.81 -4.66
CA ILE A 78 15.67 1.73 -5.20
C ILE A 78 15.49 0.47 -4.36
N ARG A 79 15.58 0.55 -3.03
CA ARG A 79 15.31 -0.60 -2.14
C ARG A 79 13.90 -1.16 -2.36
N HIS A 80 12.88 -0.30 -2.48
CA HIS A 80 11.49 -0.72 -2.71
C HIS A 80 11.28 -1.37 -4.09
N LEU A 81 11.98 -0.90 -5.12
CA LEU A 81 11.98 -1.50 -6.47
C LEU A 81 12.69 -2.85 -6.46
N TRP A 82 13.81 -2.97 -5.74
CA TRP A 82 14.59 -4.20 -5.67
C TRP A 82 13.92 -5.29 -4.84
N ILE A 83 13.21 -4.93 -3.77
CA ILE A 83 12.40 -5.84 -2.93
C ILE A 83 10.99 -6.07 -3.49
N GLY A 84 10.51 -5.21 -4.39
CA GLY A 84 9.19 -5.31 -5.03
C GLY A 84 9.11 -6.33 -6.18
N THR A 85 10.22 -6.97 -6.54
CA THR A 85 10.22 -8.17 -7.38
C THR A 85 9.60 -9.33 -6.59
N PRO A 86 8.75 -10.17 -7.20
CA PRO A 86 8.23 -11.37 -6.53
C PRO A 86 9.39 -12.34 -6.31
N GLY A 87 10.09 -12.23 -5.18
CA GLY A 87 11.26 -13.06 -4.92
C GLY A 87 12.15 -12.63 -3.75
N GLY A 88 11.61 -11.96 -2.73
CA GLY A 88 12.43 -11.34 -1.69
C GLY A 88 11.92 -11.44 -0.25
N ALA A 89 11.18 -12.50 0.10
CA ALA A 89 10.99 -12.93 1.50
C ALA A 89 10.48 -14.38 1.56
N ALA A 90 11.14 -15.27 0.81
CA ALA A 90 11.11 -16.71 1.04
C ALA A 90 12.33 -17.14 1.88
N LEU A 91 12.76 -16.29 2.82
CA LEU A 91 13.88 -16.57 3.72
C LEU A 91 13.42 -16.29 5.15
N ALA A 92 12.58 -17.20 5.65
CA ALA A 92 12.63 -17.75 7.00
C ALA A 92 11.38 -18.61 7.21
N ALA A 93 11.37 -19.79 6.59
CA ALA A 93 10.88 -20.92 7.37
C ALA A 93 11.98 -21.19 8.41
N PRO A 94 11.59 -21.37 9.68
CA PRO A 94 11.76 -22.72 10.21
C PRO A 94 10.42 -23.28 10.65
N THR A 95 10.15 -24.47 10.12
CA THR A 95 9.52 -25.59 10.83
C THR A 95 9.41 -25.40 12.34
N GLN A 96 8.20 -25.48 12.89
CA GLN A 96 7.93 -25.94 14.27
C GLN A 96 6.52 -26.58 14.25
N THR A 97 6.43 -27.89 13.99
CA THR A 97 6.15 -29.00 14.94
C THR A 97 4.70 -29.09 15.38
#